data_AF-A0A1I3MK57-F1
#
_entry.id   AF-A0A1I3MK57-F1
#
_cell.length_a   1.000
_cell.length_b   1.000
_cell.length_c   1.000
_cell.angle_alpha   90.00
_cell.angle_beta   90.00
_cell.angle_gamma   90.00
#
_symmetry.space_group_name_H-M   'P 1'
#
loop_
_entity.id
_entity.type
_entity.pdbx_description
1 polymer ?
#
loop_
_entity_poly.entity_id
_entity_poly.type
_entity_poly.pdbx_seq_one_letter_code
_entity_poly.pdbx_strand_id
1 'polypeptide(L)'
;MTSEAYLSRAFTAILSELQIGAEIVQDSQVNDALGGLERFLPEVLAEIHAEWQGEGLDGFELFEARKSGEAEVELLGICWLISDRSVAPLHLQFQIAESGEEISWMECRLGERGHEGLVRSQPEAKSRLMRLLYSTQANGEKIDWAYEVTFGERSWKSD
;
A
#
# COMPACT_ATOMS: atom_id res chain seq x y z
N MET A 1 5.45 -15.81 13.02
CA MET A 1 5.82 -14.54 12.35
C MET A 1 4.53 -13.93 11.85
N THR A 2 4.21 -12.72 12.27
CA THR A 2 3.02 -11.98 11.84
C THR A 2 3.17 -11.52 10.38
N SER A 3 2.07 -11.15 9.74
CA SER A 3 2.04 -10.48 8.42
C SER A 3 2.94 -9.24 8.43
N GLU A 4 2.81 -8.42 9.48
CA GLU A 4 3.61 -7.21 9.71
C GLU A 4 5.12 -7.49 9.84
N ALA A 5 5.52 -8.45 10.65
CA ALA A 5 6.94 -8.75 10.84
C ALA A 5 7.59 -9.33 9.58
N TYR A 6 6.84 -10.09 8.80
CA TYR A 6 7.29 -10.56 7.50
C TYR A 6 7.48 -9.40 6.52
N LEU A 7 6.48 -8.54 6.40
CA LEU A 7 6.48 -7.34 5.56
C LEU A 7 7.65 -6.41 5.91
N SER A 8 7.83 -6.11 7.19
CA SER A 8 8.87 -5.23 7.72
C SER A 8 10.26 -5.75 7.39
N ARG A 9 10.51 -7.05 7.60
CA ARG A 9 11.80 -7.67 7.28
C ARG A 9 12.07 -7.69 5.77
N ALA A 10 11.05 -7.99 4.97
CA ALA A 10 11.18 -8.04 3.52
C ALA A 10 11.53 -6.66 2.95
N PHE A 11 10.80 -5.61 3.34
CA PHE A 11 11.13 -4.26 2.90
C PHE A 11 12.41 -3.71 3.52
N THR A 12 12.79 -4.09 4.75
CA THR A 12 14.11 -3.73 5.29
C THR A 12 15.24 -4.23 4.39
N ALA A 13 15.15 -5.49 3.93
CA ALA A 13 16.13 -6.05 3.01
C ALA A 13 16.16 -5.28 1.67
N ILE A 14 14.99 -5.02 1.08
CA ILE A 14 14.86 -4.27 -0.19
C ILE A 14 15.45 -2.85 -0.05
N LEU A 15 15.13 -2.13 1.03
CA LEU A 15 15.55 -0.75 1.23
C LEU A 15 17.04 -0.59 1.55
N SER A 16 17.68 -1.63 2.10
CA SER A 16 19.09 -1.58 2.51
C SER A 16 20.06 -1.37 1.35
N GLU A 17 19.65 -1.74 0.13
CA GLU A 17 20.45 -1.64 -1.09
C GLU A 17 20.15 -0.36 -1.89
N LEU A 18 19.15 0.40 -1.47
CA LEU A 18 18.61 1.52 -2.23
C LEU A 18 18.95 2.88 -1.60
N GLN A 19 19.23 3.85 -2.46
CA GLN A 19 19.31 5.26 -2.07
C GLN A 19 17.91 5.86 -1.92
N ILE A 20 17.77 6.90 -1.09
CA ILE A 20 16.52 7.65 -1.01
C ILE A 20 16.20 8.25 -2.38
N GLY A 21 14.93 8.12 -2.78
CA GLY A 21 14.42 8.49 -4.10
C GLY A 21 14.58 7.42 -5.17
N ALA A 22 15.26 6.30 -4.88
CA ALA A 22 15.41 5.21 -5.83
C ALA A 22 14.07 4.48 -6.05
N GLU A 23 13.82 4.10 -7.29
CA GLU A 23 12.72 3.25 -7.69
C GLU A 23 12.90 1.84 -7.12
N ILE A 24 11.83 1.27 -6.59
CA ILE A 24 11.73 -0.12 -6.17
C ILE A 24 11.10 -0.89 -7.34
N VAL A 25 11.89 -1.69 -8.04
CA VAL A 25 11.41 -2.49 -9.18
C VAL A 25 10.59 -3.66 -8.66
N GLN A 26 9.34 -3.80 -9.11
CA GLN A 26 8.48 -4.93 -8.74
C GLN A 26 8.97 -6.24 -9.38
N ASP A 27 9.85 -6.95 -8.68
CA ASP A 27 10.35 -8.28 -9.04
C ASP A 27 9.77 -9.36 -8.11
N SER A 28 10.35 -10.58 -8.14
CA SER A 28 9.90 -11.67 -7.26
C SER A 28 10.07 -11.35 -5.78
N GLN A 29 11.14 -10.65 -5.38
CA GLN A 29 11.38 -10.31 -3.98
C GLN A 29 10.36 -9.28 -3.49
N VAL A 30 10.05 -8.29 -4.31
CA VAL A 30 9.00 -7.30 -4.01
C VAL A 30 7.64 -7.97 -3.97
N ASN A 31 7.30 -8.84 -4.93
CA ASN A 31 6.02 -9.57 -4.94
C ASN A 31 5.82 -10.41 -3.68
N ASP A 32 6.87 -11.10 -3.22
CA ASP A 32 6.83 -11.84 -1.97
C ASP A 32 6.54 -10.90 -0.78
N ALA A 33 7.18 -9.72 -0.74
CA ALA A 33 6.90 -8.70 0.28
C ALA A 33 5.45 -8.17 0.23
N LEU A 34 4.90 -7.95 -0.98
CA LEU A 34 3.52 -7.51 -1.17
C LEU A 34 2.51 -8.54 -0.66
N GLY A 35 2.84 -9.84 -0.67
CA GLY A 35 2.02 -10.87 -0.02
C GLY A 35 1.85 -10.67 1.50
N GLY A 36 2.75 -9.92 2.14
CA GLY A 36 2.58 -9.47 3.52
C GLY A 36 1.46 -8.41 3.67
N LEU A 37 1.36 -7.49 2.70
CA LEU A 37 0.32 -6.45 2.66
C LEU A 37 -1.08 -7.02 2.47
N GLU A 38 -1.22 -8.13 1.75
CA GLU A 38 -2.50 -8.81 1.50
C GLU A 38 -3.22 -9.18 2.80
N ARG A 39 -2.47 -9.39 3.89
CA ARG A 39 -3.01 -9.69 5.22
C ARG A 39 -2.93 -8.52 6.19
N PHE A 40 -1.82 -7.79 6.20
CA PHE A 40 -1.63 -6.67 7.12
C PHE A 40 -2.60 -5.52 6.86
N LEU A 41 -2.79 -5.14 5.59
CA LEU A 41 -3.56 -3.95 5.26
C LEU A 41 -5.07 -4.08 5.56
N PRO A 42 -5.74 -5.21 5.27
CA PRO A 42 -7.10 -5.45 5.73
C PRO A 42 -7.25 -5.41 7.26
N GLU A 43 -6.28 -5.94 8.01
CA GLU A 43 -6.30 -5.89 9.49
C GLU A 43 -6.32 -4.44 9.98
N VAL A 44 -5.44 -3.58 9.44
CA VAL A 44 -5.40 -2.15 9.79
C VAL A 44 -6.68 -1.42 9.38
N LEU A 45 -7.20 -1.68 8.16
CA LEU A 45 -8.45 -1.07 7.71
C LEU A 45 -9.63 -1.47 8.61
N ALA A 46 -9.67 -2.72 9.07
CA ALA A 46 -10.75 -3.28 9.88
C ALA A 46 -10.79 -2.75 11.32
N GLU A 47 -9.74 -2.07 11.80
CA GLU A 47 -9.74 -1.36 13.08
C GLU A 47 -10.64 -0.13 13.06
N ILE A 48 -10.79 0.51 11.90
CA ILE A 48 -11.56 1.75 11.72
C ILE A 48 -12.85 1.50 10.94
N HIS A 49 -12.80 0.60 9.95
CA HIS A 49 -13.88 0.34 9.01
C HIS A 49 -14.34 -1.12 9.15
N ALA A 50 -15.40 -1.34 9.93
CA ALA A 50 -15.87 -2.69 10.27
C ALA A 50 -16.25 -3.55 9.06
N GLU A 51 -16.58 -2.94 7.92
CA GLU A 51 -16.82 -3.64 6.64
C GLU A 51 -15.59 -4.38 6.10
N TRP A 52 -14.39 -4.05 6.58
CA TRP A 52 -13.15 -4.77 6.25
C TRP A 52 -12.94 -6.04 7.08
N GLN A 53 -13.78 -6.29 8.09
CA GLN A 53 -13.76 -7.55 8.84
C GLN A 53 -14.16 -8.72 7.93
N GLY A 54 -13.18 -9.45 7.43
CA GLY A 54 -13.36 -10.58 6.51
C GLY A 54 -13.28 -10.23 5.02
N GLU A 55 -12.97 -8.97 4.67
CA GLU A 55 -12.52 -8.60 3.32
C GLU A 55 -11.00 -8.84 3.22
N GLY A 56 -10.51 -9.07 2.01
CA GLY A 56 -9.08 -9.27 1.76
C GLY A 56 -8.60 -8.55 0.51
N LEU A 57 -7.29 -8.35 0.46
CA LEU A 57 -6.59 -7.78 -0.68
C LEU A 57 -5.68 -8.83 -1.31
N ASP A 58 -5.51 -8.78 -2.62
CA ASP A 58 -4.63 -9.67 -3.38
C ASP A 58 -4.06 -8.93 -4.61
N GLY A 59 -3.01 -9.47 -5.20
CA GLY A 59 -2.58 -9.15 -6.55
C GLY A 59 -2.16 -7.69 -6.73
N PHE A 60 -1.36 -7.17 -5.81
CA PHE A 60 -0.83 -5.81 -5.91
C PHE A 60 -0.03 -5.62 -7.20
N GLU A 61 -0.40 -4.61 -7.98
CA GLU A 61 0.34 -4.20 -9.17
C GLU A 61 0.75 -2.74 -9.04
N LEU A 62 2.05 -2.52 -8.95
CA LEU A 62 2.64 -1.23 -8.65
C LEU A 62 2.82 -0.44 -9.95
N PHE A 63 2.36 0.81 -9.91
CA PHE A 63 2.64 1.81 -10.92
C PHE A 63 3.91 2.60 -10.58
N GLU A 64 4.05 3.00 -9.31
CA GLU A 64 5.23 3.65 -8.77
C GLU A 64 5.55 3.01 -7.42
N ALA A 65 6.82 2.71 -7.19
CA ALA A 65 7.30 2.27 -5.90
C ALA A 65 8.69 2.87 -5.69
N ARG A 66 8.93 3.45 -4.52
CA ARG A 66 10.20 4.11 -4.23
C ARG A 66 10.56 4.09 -2.75
N LYS A 67 11.85 4.18 -2.47
CA LYS A 67 12.36 4.51 -1.15
C LYS A 67 12.17 6.02 -0.93
N SER A 68 11.15 6.41 -0.15
CA SER A 68 10.86 7.84 0.11
C SER A 68 11.70 8.43 1.25
N GLY A 69 12.32 7.59 2.08
CA GLY A 69 13.15 7.97 3.22
C GLY A 69 14.03 6.80 3.69
N GLU A 70 14.75 6.95 4.80
CA GLU A 70 15.74 5.94 5.24
C GLU A 70 15.13 4.55 5.48
N ALA A 71 13.95 4.52 6.07
CA ALA A 71 13.13 3.31 6.30
C ALA A 71 11.70 3.51 5.78
N GLU A 72 11.51 4.42 4.83
CA GLU A 72 10.19 4.77 4.29
C GLU A 72 10.03 4.26 2.87
N VAL A 73 8.86 3.67 2.62
CA VAL A 73 8.42 3.16 1.33
C VAL A 73 7.20 3.97 0.90
N GLU A 74 7.14 4.31 -0.37
CA GLU A 74 5.93 4.79 -1.02
C GLU A 74 5.57 3.88 -2.18
N LEU A 75 4.32 3.42 -2.20
CA LEU A 75 3.73 2.56 -3.21
C LEU A 75 2.47 3.22 -3.78
N LEU A 76 2.37 3.29 -5.10
CA LEU A 76 1.18 3.72 -5.83
C LEU A 76 0.85 2.65 -6.85
N GLY A 77 -0.38 2.15 -6.85
CA GLY A 77 -0.75 1.02 -7.71
C GLY A 77 -2.21 0.66 -7.61
N ILE A 78 -2.49 -0.61 -7.89
CA ILE A 78 -3.80 -1.22 -7.75
C ILE A 78 -3.72 -2.51 -6.93
N CYS A 79 -4.84 -2.93 -6.38
CA CYS A 79 -5.01 -4.24 -5.75
C CYS A 79 -6.41 -4.80 -6.09
N TRP A 80 -6.58 -6.09 -5.85
CA TRP A 80 -7.82 -6.81 -6.03
C TRP A 80 -8.53 -7.00 -4.70
N LEU A 81 -9.84 -6.74 -4.69
CA LEU A 81 -10.71 -7.06 -3.57
C LEU A 81 -11.12 -8.53 -3.70
N ILE A 82 -10.82 -9.34 -2.69
CA ILE A 82 -11.01 -10.79 -2.77
C ILE A 82 -12.50 -11.15 -2.87
N SER A 83 -13.37 -10.43 -2.18
CA SER A 83 -14.80 -10.75 -2.08
C SER A 83 -15.51 -10.80 -3.44
N ASP A 84 -15.18 -9.90 -4.36
CA ASP A 84 -15.86 -9.75 -5.64
C ASP A 84 -14.91 -9.67 -6.85
N ARG A 85 -13.60 -9.82 -6.63
CA ARG A 85 -12.54 -9.71 -7.65
C ARG A 85 -12.58 -8.39 -8.42
N SER A 86 -13.10 -7.34 -7.81
CA SER A 86 -12.96 -6.00 -8.37
C SER A 86 -11.59 -5.41 -8.06
N VAL A 87 -11.20 -4.41 -8.84
CA VAL A 87 -9.90 -3.76 -8.76
C VAL A 87 -10.08 -2.37 -8.15
N ALA A 88 -9.18 -2.00 -7.25
CA ALA A 88 -9.17 -0.69 -6.60
C ALA A 88 -7.77 -0.03 -6.71
N PRO A 89 -7.69 1.29 -6.91
CA PRO A 89 -6.43 2.02 -6.75
C PRO A 89 -5.98 2.00 -5.28
N LEU A 90 -4.67 2.08 -5.07
CA LEU A 90 -4.03 2.12 -3.77
C LEU A 90 -2.89 3.15 -3.78
N HIS A 91 -2.80 3.94 -2.73
CA HIS A 91 -1.62 4.72 -2.38
C HIS A 91 -1.24 4.38 -0.94
N LEU A 92 -0.02 3.89 -0.74
CA LEU A 92 0.48 3.44 0.55
C LEU A 92 1.82 4.10 0.83
N GLN A 93 1.96 4.69 2.00
CA GLN A 93 3.25 5.11 2.54
C GLN A 93 3.42 4.44 3.89
N PHE A 94 4.59 3.88 4.17
CA PHE A 94 4.86 3.32 5.48
C PHE A 94 6.34 3.44 5.86
N GLN A 95 6.58 3.48 7.16
CA GLN A 95 7.88 3.51 7.79
C GLN A 95 8.07 2.22 8.59
N ILE A 96 9.23 1.60 8.43
CA ILE A 96 9.63 0.42 9.22
C ILE A 96 10.36 0.91 10.47
N ALA A 97 10.01 0.36 11.63
CA ALA A 97 10.69 0.70 12.88
C ALA A 97 12.16 0.23 12.86
N GLU A 98 12.99 0.81 13.74
CA GLU A 98 14.41 0.44 13.84
C GLU A 98 14.64 -1.04 14.17
N SER A 99 13.68 -1.69 14.83
CA SER A 99 13.71 -3.13 15.12
C SER A 99 13.71 -3.98 13.84
N GLY A 100 13.17 -3.46 12.74
CA GLY A 100 12.97 -4.18 11.48
C GLY A 100 11.82 -5.21 11.52
N GLU A 101 11.04 -5.23 12.60
CA GLU A 101 9.99 -6.24 12.83
C GLU A 101 8.56 -5.68 12.86
N GLU A 102 8.41 -4.36 12.79
CA GLU A 102 7.12 -3.68 12.87
C GLU A 102 7.09 -2.44 11.98
N ILE A 103 5.88 -2.04 11.59
CA ILE A 103 5.64 -0.78 10.89
C ILE A 103 5.40 0.27 11.97
N SER A 104 6.29 1.27 12.06
CA SER A 104 6.13 2.36 13.05
C SER A 104 5.02 3.33 12.65
N TRP A 105 4.81 3.51 11.35
CA TRP A 105 3.85 4.45 10.80
C TRP A 105 3.38 4.03 9.40
N MET A 106 2.12 4.29 9.09
CA MET A 106 1.57 4.08 7.76
C MET A 106 0.45 5.08 7.44
N GLU A 107 0.42 5.54 6.20
CA GLU A 107 -0.73 6.16 5.55
C GLU A 107 -1.21 5.27 4.41
N CYS A 108 -2.47 4.86 4.47
CA CYS A 108 -3.13 4.08 3.44
C CYS A 108 -4.29 4.86 2.85
N ARG A 109 -4.33 4.98 1.53
CA ARG A 109 -5.48 5.43 0.78
C ARG A 109 -5.89 4.34 -0.20
N LEU A 110 -7.15 3.94 -0.13
CA LEU A 110 -7.65 2.79 -0.88
C LEU A 110 -8.97 3.10 -1.55
N GLY A 111 -9.02 2.82 -2.84
CA GLY A 111 -10.24 2.87 -3.63
C GLY A 111 -10.69 4.26 -4.03
N GLU A 112 -11.41 4.33 -5.15
CA GLU A 112 -12.12 5.54 -5.57
C GLU A 112 -13.49 5.58 -4.87
N ARG A 113 -13.87 6.74 -4.32
CA ARG A 113 -15.18 6.98 -3.72
C ARG A 113 -16.22 7.21 -4.83
N GLY A 114 -17.26 6.40 -4.79
CA GLY A 114 -18.46 6.54 -5.59
C GLY A 114 -19.65 6.93 -4.73
N HIS A 115 -20.82 7.03 -5.37
CA HIS A 115 -22.07 7.40 -4.69
C HIS A 115 -22.48 6.42 -3.58
N GLU A 116 -22.18 5.13 -3.73
CA GLU A 116 -22.56 4.06 -2.79
C GLU A 116 -21.36 3.56 -1.95
N GLY A 117 -20.28 4.35 -1.87
CA GLY A 117 -19.04 3.95 -1.22
C GLY A 117 -17.97 3.55 -2.23
N LEU A 118 -17.17 2.54 -1.92
CA LEU A 118 -16.06 2.10 -2.76
C LEU A 118 -16.52 1.72 -4.18
N VAL A 119 -15.91 2.32 -5.20
CA VAL A 119 -16.12 1.92 -6.60
C VAL A 119 -15.47 0.55 -6.84
N ARG A 120 -16.32 -0.47 -6.98
CA ARG A 120 -15.93 -1.84 -7.35
C ARG A 120 -15.69 -1.94 -8.86
N SER A 121 -14.48 -1.61 -9.33
CA SER A 121 -14.16 -1.62 -10.76
C SER A 121 -13.93 -3.05 -11.29
N GLN A 122 -14.51 -3.38 -12.44
CA GLN A 122 -14.29 -4.68 -13.08
C GLN A 122 -12.84 -4.82 -13.57
N PRO A 123 -12.31 -6.05 -13.75
CA PRO A 123 -10.94 -6.31 -14.22
C PRO A 123 -10.51 -5.52 -15.46
N GLU A 124 -11.43 -5.33 -16.41
CA GLU A 124 -11.20 -4.61 -17.67
C GLU A 124 -10.90 -3.12 -17.45
N ALA A 125 -11.31 -2.57 -16.29
CA ALA A 125 -11.01 -1.19 -15.92
C ALA A 125 -9.56 -0.99 -15.46
N LYS A 126 -8.77 -2.05 -15.30
CA LYS A 126 -7.36 -1.98 -14.89
C LYS A 126 -6.55 -0.96 -15.70
N SER A 127 -6.63 -0.99 -17.03
CA SER A 127 -5.90 -0.03 -17.88
C SER A 127 -6.37 1.41 -17.68
N ARG A 128 -7.66 1.63 -17.37
CA ARG A 128 -8.20 2.95 -17.01
C ARG A 128 -7.60 3.41 -15.68
N LEU A 129 -7.59 2.54 -14.67
CA LEU A 129 -7.04 2.84 -13.35
C LEU A 129 -5.54 3.15 -13.42
N MET A 130 -4.75 2.38 -14.18
CA MET A 130 -3.32 2.67 -14.36
C MET A 130 -3.10 4.02 -15.06
N ARG A 131 -3.94 4.39 -16.05
CA ARG A 131 -3.88 5.73 -16.68
C ARG A 131 -4.29 6.84 -15.72
N LEU A 132 -5.28 6.58 -14.86
CA LEU A 132 -5.67 7.51 -13.80
C LEU A 132 -4.47 7.77 -12.89
N LEU A 133 -3.85 6.72 -12.35
CA LEU A 133 -2.65 6.81 -11.51
C LEU A 133 -1.51 7.57 -12.21
N TYR A 134 -1.25 7.26 -13.49
CA TYR A 134 -0.28 8.00 -14.31
C TYR A 134 -0.59 9.50 -14.39
N SER A 135 -1.86 9.88 -14.64
CA SER A 135 -2.27 11.28 -14.73
C SER A 135 -2.22 12.05 -13.39
N THR A 136 -2.13 11.30 -12.28
CA THR A 136 -2.02 11.84 -10.92
C THR A 136 -0.58 11.95 -10.41
N GLN A 137 0.42 11.71 -11.26
CA GLN A 137 1.85 11.72 -10.88
C GLN A 137 2.19 12.82 -9.87
N ALA A 138 2.75 12.37 -8.75
CA ALA A 138 3.25 13.08 -7.58
C ALA A 138 2.31 13.35 -6.38
N ASN A 139 0.97 13.29 -6.47
CA ASN A 139 0.16 13.60 -5.26
C ASN A 139 -0.89 12.58 -4.84
N GLY A 140 -1.45 11.72 -5.70
CA GLY A 140 -2.59 10.86 -5.30
C GLY A 140 -3.87 11.61 -4.86
N GLU A 141 -3.78 12.90 -4.53
CA GLU A 141 -4.84 13.81 -4.05
C GLU A 141 -5.97 14.04 -5.06
N LYS A 142 -5.76 13.68 -6.33
CA LYS A 142 -6.79 13.83 -7.36
C LYS A 142 -7.82 12.71 -7.35
N ILE A 143 -7.53 11.62 -6.64
CA ILE A 143 -8.50 10.55 -6.41
C ILE A 143 -9.29 10.94 -5.16
N ASP A 144 -10.61 10.97 -5.25
CA ASP A 144 -11.47 11.02 -4.07
C ASP A 144 -11.43 9.64 -3.43
N TRP A 145 -10.70 9.49 -2.34
CA TRP A 145 -10.41 8.18 -1.76
C TRP A 145 -11.59 7.66 -0.93
N ALA A 146 -11.94 6.39 -1.10
CA ALA A 146 -13.00 5.75 -0.33
C ALA A 146 -12.58 5.52 1.13
N TYR A 147 -11.32 5.11 1.33
CA TYR A 147 -10.72 4.91 2.64
C TYR A 147 -9.40 5.69 2.74
N GLU A 148 -9.22 6.35 3.87
CA GLU A 148 -7.97 7.01 4.26
C GLU A 148 -7.70 6.66 5.73
N VAL A 149 -6.60 5.95 5.98
CA VAL A 149 -6.23 5.46 7.31
C VAL A 149 -4.79 5.85 7.62
N THR A 150 -4.59 6.36 8.83
CA THR A 150 -3.26 6.52 9.42
C THR A 150 -3.10 5.55 10.58
N PHE A 151 -1.99 4.84 10.61
CA PHE A 151 -1.60 3.89 11.65
C PHE A 151 -0.24 4.30 12.22
N GLY A 152 -0.07 4.14 13.54
CA GLY A 152 1.19 4.43 14.24
C GLY A 152 1.61 5.90 14.25
N GLU A 153 2.87 6.15 14.62
CA GLU A 153 3.48 7.48 14.73
C GLU A 153 4.83 7.51 14.02
N ARG A 154 5.12 8.55 13.23
CA ARG A 154 6.42 8.70 12.58
C ARG A 154 7.52 8.83 13.62
N SER A 155 8.42 7.86 13.67
CA SER A 155 9.66 7.97 14.43
C SER A 155 10.67 8.77 13.61
N TRP A 156 10.89 10.03 13.99
CA TRP A 156 11.98 10.83 13.43
C TRP A 156 13.27 10.41 14.10
N LYS A 157 14.30 10.05 13.32
CA LYS A 157 15.67 10.17 13.83
C LYS A 157 15.96 11.66 13.95
N SER A 158 16.06 12.14 15.19
CA SER A 158 16.77 13.39 15.46
C SER A 158 18.25 13.08 15.23
N ASP A 159 18.84 13.65 14.19
CA ASP A 159 20.29 13.67 13.97
C ASP A 159 21.02 14.28 15.19
#